data_AF-I0YRV1-F1
#
_entry.id   AF-I0YRV1-F1
#
_cell.length_a   1.000
_cell.length_b   1.000
_cell.length_c   1.000
_cell.angle_alpha   90.00
_cell.angle_beta   90.00
_cell.angle_gamma   90.00
#
_symmetry.space_group_name_H-M   'P 1'
#
loop_
_entity.id
_entity.type
_entity.pdbx_description
1 polymer ?
#
loop_
_entity_poly.entity_id
_entity_poly.type
_entity_poly.pdbx_seq_one_letter_code
_entity_poly.pdbx_strand_id
1 'polypeptide(L)'
;MAQAGGSKDFPWAEEVKKELDNLEKAEIGNPKTPLNKTPYLSDEVVDKINEGIKYKYDVALILDSAAAFFGRDNVGLCGVAHFFKIAAVAERADAFVAIEFLNKRGGNVKFGPTAEPPSEDKWHTKEGSDVCKAFVKYLALTKVGYNCAHKLYGQAVKQNDAHTVTFLECCIFESGEKMRELAWFVTHLKAVKGDKHAIKNFDRELECKNCCFAKAAGVEAVVPCKLQIGTMKRKLATETFALSWKFMKDD
;
A
#
# COMPACT_ATOMS: atom_id res chain seq x y z
N MET A 1 -53.59 38.30 16.02
CA MET A 1 -53.22 37.71 14.73
C MET A 1 -51.86 37.06 14.90
N ALA A 2 -51.83 35.73 15.02
CA ALA A 2 -50.60 34.97 15.18
C ALA A 2 -49.80 35.06 13.88
N GLN A 3 -48.60 35.66 13.95
CA GLN A 3 -47.67 35.64 12.84
C GLN A 3 -47.27 34.18 12.58
N ALA A 4 -47.44 33.80 11.31
CA ALA A 4 -47.16 32.47 10.80
C ALA A 4 -45.76 32.01 11.20
N GLY A 5 -45.68 30.81 11.78
CA GLY A 5 -44.42 30.13 12.05
C GLY A 5 -43.65 29.98 10.75
N GLY A 6 -42.50 30.66 10.66
CA GLY A 6 -41.54 30.43 9.60
C GLY A 6 -41.18 28.95 9.57
N SER A 7 -41.31 28.32 8.41
CA SER A 7 -40.70 27.02 8.20
C SER A 7 -39.22 27.15 8.54
N LYS A 8 -38.74 26.28 9.43
CA LYS A 8 -37.30 26.10 9.64
C LYS A 8 -36.76 25.41 8.39
N ASP A 9 -36.57 26.18 7.33
CA ASP A 9 -36.04 25.65 6.08
C ASP A 9 -34.66 25.05 6.35
N PHE A 10 -34.42 23.86 5.79
CA PHE A 10 -33.17 23.12 5.96
C PHE A 10 -31.99 23.99 5.50
N PRO A 11 -31.04 24.37 6.40
CA PRO A 11 -30.03 25.39 6.09
C PRO A 11 -29.08 25.05 4.94
N TRP A 12 -28.98 23.77 4.56
CA TRP A 12 -28.10 23.27 3.50
C TRP A 12 -28.86 22.88 2.22
N ALA A 13 -30.11 23.35 2.04
CA ALA A 13 -30.94 22.95 0.89
C ALA A 13 -30.31 23.34 -0.46
N GLU A 14 -29.65 24.49 -0.53
CA GLU A 14 -28.98 24.97 -1.74
C GLU A 14 -27.74 24.12 -2.08
N GLU A 15 -26.94 23.74 -1.09
CA GLU A 15 -25.78 22.87 -1.26
C GLU A 15 -26.21 21.48 -1.73
N VAL A 16 -27.26 20.91 -1.12
CA VAL A 16 -27.81 19.63 -1.56
C VAL A 16 -28.32 19.71 -3.00
N LYS A 17 -29.01 20.80 -3.36
CA LYS A 17 -29.50 21.00 -4.73
C LYS A 17 -28.34 21.05 -5.75
N LYS A 18 -27.24 21.74 -5.42
CA LYS A 18 -26.04 21.76 -6.28
C LYS A 18 -25.46 20.35 -6.49
N GLU A 19 -25.38 19.55 -5.44
CA GLU A 19 -24.90 18.16 -5.55
C GLU A 19 -25.87 17.29 -6.37
N LEU A 20 -27.19 17.46 -6.20
CA LEU A 20 -28.19 16.77 -7.02
C LEU A 20 -28.03 17.11 -8.51
N ASP A 21 -27.89 18.39 -8.85
CA ASP A 21 -27.67 18.82 -10.24
C ASP A 21 -26.36 18.24 -10.82
N ASN A 22 -25.31 18.09 -10.00
CA ASN A 22 -24.06 17.46 -10.42
C ASN A 22 -24.22 15.96 -10.67
N LEU A 23 -24.98 15.27 -9.82
CA LEU A 23 -25.27 13.84 -9.94
C LEU A 23 -26.15 13.54 -11.17
N GLU A 24 -27.13 14.40 -11.48
CA GLU A 24 -27.97 14.26 -12.68
C GLU A 24 -27.20 14.42 -14.00
N LYS A 25 -26.16 15.27 -14.01
CA LYS A 25 -25.30 15.49 -15.17
C LYS A 25 -24.25 14.40 -15.38
N ALA A 26 -24.03 13.55 -14.38
CA ALA A 26 -22.98 12.54 -14.45
C ALA A 26 -23.38 11.38 -15.36
N GLU A 27 -22.51 11.04 -16.30
CA GLU A 27 -22.73 9.91 -17.21
C GLU A 27 -22.25 8.61 -16.57
N ILE A 28 -23.14 7.60 -16.50
CA ILE A 28 -22.84 6.30 -15.92
C ILE A 28 -21.71 5.62 -16.71
N GLY A 29 -20.64 5.25 -16.01
CA GLY A 29 -19.48 4.58 -16.59
C GLY A 29 -18.46 5.50 -17.27
N ASN A 30 -18.71 6.82 -17.34
CA ASN A 30 -17.76 7.77 -17.89
C ASN A 30 -16.69 8.15 -16.84
N PRO A 31 -15.39 7.89 -17.08
CA PRO A 31 -14.31 8.23 -16.15
C PRO A 31 -14.17 9.74 -15.87
N LYS A 32 -14.71 10.60 -16.73
CA LYS A 32 -14.62 12.06 -16.60
C LYS A 32 -15.64 12.63 -15.61
N THR A 33 -16.71 11.90 -15.31
CA THR A 33 -17.79 12.33 -14.40
C THR A 33 -17.96 11.36 -13.23
N PRO A 34 -16.92 11.17 -12.39
CA PRO A 34 -17.02 10.30 -11.22
C PRO A 34 -17.99 10.86 -10.17
N LEU A 35 -18.95 10.04 -9.75
CA LEU A 35 -20.02 10.44 -8.81
C LEU A 35 -19.50 10.80 -7.41
N ASN A 36 -18.44 10.14 -6.93
CA ASN A 36 -17.94 10.29 -5.56
C ASN A 36 -16.68 11.17 -5.45
N LYS A 37 -16.21 11.77 -6.54
CA LYS A 37 -14.97 12.55 -6.51
C LYS A 37 -15.23 13.89 -5.83
N THR A 38 -14.55 14.11 -4.70
CA THR A 38 -14.61 15.38 -3.98
C THR A 38 -13.66 16.41 -4.58
N PRO A 39 -13.91 17.72 -4.41
CA PRO A 39 -13.03 18.78 -4.93
C PRO A 39 -11.62 18.76 -4.31
N TYR A 40 -11.44 18.05 -3.19
CA TYR A 40 -10.15 17.91 -2.52
C TYR A 40 -9.22 16.87 -3.15
N LEU A 41 -9.74 15.94 -3.98
CA LEU A 41 -8.90 15.00 -4.71
C LEU A 41 -8.39 15.64 -6.00
N SER A 42 -7.16 16.16 -5.98
CA SER A 42 -6.51 16.73 -7.15
C SER A 42 -6.06 15.65 -8.14
N ASP A 43 -6.02 16.00 -9.43
CA ASP A 43 -5.50 15.09 -10.47
C ASP A 43 -4.01 14.79 -10.28
N GLU A 44 -3.24 15.73 -9.73
CA GLU A 44 -1.83 15.52 -9.36
C GLU A 44 -1.66 14.40 -8.33
N VAL A 45 -2.52 14.37 -7.30
CA VAL A 45 -2.50 13.30 -6.28
C VAL A 45 -2.90 11.97 -6.90
N VAL A 46 -3.93 11.96 -7.76
CA VAL A 46 -4.35 10.74 -8.48
C VAL A 46 -3.22 10.19 -9.33
N ASP A 47 -2.54 11.04 -10.10
CA ASP A 47 -1.43 10.62 -10.96
C ASP A 47 -0.24 10.11 -10.13
N LYS A 48 0.06 10.73 -8.98
CA LYS A 48 1.11 10.25 -8.06
C LYS A 48 0.77 8.91 -7.41
N ILE A 49 -0.49 8.66 -7.07
CA ILE A 49 -0.91 7.34 -6.57
C ILE A 49 -0.83 6.29 -7.68
N ASN A 50 -1.19 6.63 -8.92
CA ASN A 50 -1.00 5.75 -10.09
C ASN A 50 0.48 5.42 -10.33
N GLU A 51 1.39 6.39 -10.22
CA GLU A 51 2.84 6.14 -10.23
C GLU A 51 3.25 5.15 -9.11
N GLY A 52 2.68 5.30 -7.92
CA GLY A 52 2.88 4.39 -6.79
C GLY A 52 2.37 2.96 -7.05
N ILE A 53 1.19 2.81 -7.65
CA ILE A 53 0.62 1.52 -8.05
C ILE A 53 1.58 0.81 -9.02
N LYS A 54 2.02 1.52 -10.06
CA LYS A 54 3.01 1.00 -11.01
C LYS A 54 4.30 0.57 -10.30
N TYR A 55 4.82 1.42 -9.43
CA TYR A 55 6.04 1.14 -8.67
C TYR A 55 5.91 -0.15 -7.85
N LYS A 56 4.77 -0.38 -7.20
CA LYS A 56 4.52 -1.59 -6.41
C LYS A 56 4.50 -2.86 -7.27
N TYR A 57 3.92 -2.81 -8.47
CA TYR A 57 3.99 -3.93 -9.43
C TYR A 57 5.41 -4.17 -9.94
N ASP A 58 6.16 -3.11 -10.27
CA ASP A 58 7.56 -3.21 -10.71
C ASP A 58 8.41 -3.86 -9.60
N VAL A 59 8.23 -3.46 -8.33
CA VAL A 59 8.90 -4.06 -7.18
C VAL A 59 8.51 -5.52 -7.03
N ALA A 60 7.22 -5.86 -7.10
CA ALA A 60 6.76 -7.25 -6.98
C ALA A 60 7.44 -8.15 -8.02
N LEU A 61 7.56 -7.71 -9.27
CA LEU A 61 8.24 -8.49 -10.32
C LEU A 61 9.75 -8.62 -10.10
N ILE A 62 10.41 -7.61 -9.53
CA ILE A 62 11.80 -7.72 -9.08
C ILE A 62 11.94 -8.78 -7.98
N LEU A 63 10.99 -8.84 -7.04
CA LEU A 63 11.03 -9.82 -5.95
C LEU A 63 10.69 -11.22 -6.44
N ASP A 64 9.74 -11.37 -7.37
CA ASP A 64 9.47 -12.65 -8.05
C ASP A 64 10.72 -13.16 -8.79
N SER A 65 11.48 -12.28 -9.46
CA SER A 65 12.72 -12.69 -10.14
C SER A 65 13.82 -13.11 -9.16
N ALA A 66 13.89 -12.48 -7.97
CA ALA A 66 14.77 -12.95 -6.90
C ALA A 66 14.33 -14.33 -6.38
N ALA A 67 13.04 -14.53 -6.16
CA ALA A 67 12.49 -15.82 -5.72
C ALA A 67 12.81 -16.95 -6.71
N ALA A 68 12.64 -16.69 -8.02
CA ALA A 68 12.99 -17.62 -9.08
C ALA A 68 14.49 -17.97 -9.07
N PHE A 69 15.37 -16.97 -8.92
CA PHE A 69 16.81 -17.18 -8.84
C PHE A 69 17.22 -18.06 -7.66
N PHE A 70 16.73 -17.78 -6.44
CA PHE A 70 17.09 -18.55 -5.25
C PHE A 70 16.49 -19.97 -5.22
N GLY A 71 15.39 -20.19 -5.95
CA GLY A 71 14.74 -21.49 -6.10
C GLY A 71 15.42 -22.44 -7.09
N ARG A 72 16.46 -21.99 -7.81
CA ARG A 72 17.20 -22.85 -8.77
C ARG A 72 17.93 -23.98 -8.05
N ASP A 73 18.08 -25.11 -8.74
CA ASP A 73 18.79 -26.30 -8.27
C ASP A 73 20.25 -26.01 -7.90
N ASN A 74 20.91 -25.15 -8.68
CA ASN A 74 22.31 -24.75 -8.47
C ASN A 74 22.51 -23.60 -7.48
N VAL A 75 21.43 -23.07 -6.89
CA VAL A 75 21.46 -22.07 -5.80
C VAL A 75 20.94 -22.70 -4.50
N GLY A 76 19.75 -23.32 -4.54
CA GLY A 76 19.24 -24.21 -3.50
C GLY A 76 18.93 -23.55 -2.15
N LEU A 77 18.42 -22.30 -2.16
CA LEU A 77 18.06 -21.54 -0.95
C LEU A 77 16.55 -21.36 -0.86
N CYS A 78 15.85 -22.43 -0.44
CA CYS A 78 14.39 -22.51 -0.47
C CYS A 78 13.71 -21.53 0.50
N GLY A 79 14.30 -21.28 1.67
CA GLY A 79 13.76 -20.34 2.65
C GLY A 79 13.81 -18.90 2.15
N VAL A 80 14.92 -18.51 1.53
CA VAL A 80 15.09 -17.20 0.89
C VAL A 80 14.18 -17.06 -0.32
N ALA A 81 14.09 -18.09 -1.18
CA ALA A 81 13.18 -18.09 -2.32
C ALA A 81 11.72 -17.89 -1.89
N HIS A 82 11.29 -18.62 -0.85
CA HIS A 82 9.94 -18.50 -0.31
C HIS A 82 9.69 -17.12 0.29
N PHE A 83 10.64 -16.55 1.06
CA PHE A 83 10.53 -15.20 1.58
C PHE A 83 10.25 -14.17 0.48
N PHE A 84 11.03 -14.20 -0.61
CA PHE A 84 10.85 -13.26 -1.72
C PHE A 84 9.53 -13.48 -2.47
N LYS A 85 9.05 -14.72 -2.60
CA LYS A 85 7.72 -15.01 -3.16
C LYS A 85 6.61 -14.35 -2.32
N ILE A 86 6.67 -14.47 -0.99
CA ILE A 86 5.69 -13.84 -0.10
C ILE A 86 5.81 -12.31 -0.13
N ALA A 87 7.03 -11.78 -0.17
CA ALA A 87 7.26 -10.35 -0.28
C ALA A 87 6.68 -9.78 -1.59
N ALA A 88 6.84 -10.49 -2.72
CA ALA A 88 6.23 -10.11 -3.99
C ALA A 88 4.70 -10.05 -3.91
N VAL A 89 4.06 -11.06 -3.30
CA VAL A 89 2.60 -11.07 -3.06
C VAL A 89 2.16 -9.88 -2.21
N ALA A 90 2.91 -9.58 -1.13
CA ALA A 90 2.61 -8.44 -0.26
C ALA A 90 2.68 -7.10 -1.02
N GLU A 91 3.69 -6.90 -1.88
CA GLU A 91 3.79 -5.66 -2.67
C GLU A 91 2.68 -5.55 -3.75
N ARG A 92 2.19 -6.67 -4.31
CA ARG A 92 0.98 -6.66 -5.15
C ARG A 92 -0.28 -6.31 -4.34
N ALA A 93 -0.38 -6.81 -3.11
CA ALA A 93 -1.49 -6.47 -2.21
C ALA A 93 -1.48 -4.97 -1.86
N ASP A 94 -0.31 -4.37 -1.61
CA ASP A 94 -0.17 -2.91 -1.43
C ASP A 94 -0.68 -2.13 -2.66
N ALA A 95 -0.39 -2.62 -3.88
CA ALA A 95 -0.90 -2.02 -5.11
C ALA A 95 -2.43 -2.07 -5.17
N PHE A 96 -3.03 -3.21 -4.81
CA PHE A 96 -4.49 -3.35 -4.72
C PHE A 96 -5.11 -2.40 -3.69
N VAL A 97 -4.47 -2.21 -2.53
CA VAL A 97 -4.95 -1.26 -1.52
C VAL A 97 -4.98 0.18 -2.06
N ALA A 98 -3.98 0.57 -2.86
CA ALA A 98 -3.97 1.88 -3.53
C ALA A 98 -5.03 2.00 -4.66
N ILE A 99 -5.27 0.92 -5.41
CA ILE A 99 -6.36 0.83 -6.41
C ILE A 99 -7.71 1.04 -5.74
N GLU A 100 -7.99 0.33 -4.65
CA GLU A 100 -9.23 0.45 -3.88
C GLU A 100 -9.38 1.86 -3.29
N PHE A 101 -8.28 2.47 -2.85
CA PHE A 101 -8.30 3.86 -2.38
C PHE A 101 -8.73 4.84 -3.49
N LEU A 102 -8.16 4.73 -4.69
CA LEU A 102 -8.54 5.58 -5.82
C LEU A 102 -9.98 5.34 -6.26
N ASN A 103 -10.39 4.08 -6.42
CA ASN A 103 -11.77 3.72 -6.76
C ASN A 103 -12.76 4.29 -5.74
N LYS A 104 -12.45 4.16 -4.44
CA LYS A 104 -13.28 4.72 -3.36
C LYS A 104 -13.41 6.24 -3.47
N ARG A 105 -12.38 6.95 -3.93
CA ARG A 105 -12.37 8.43 -4.03
C ARG A 105 -12.81 8.97 -5.39
N GLY A 106 -13.23 8.10 -6.32
CA GLY A 106 -13.59 8.51 -7.69
C GLY A 106 -12.38 8.89 -8.56
N GLY A 107 -11.18 8.44 -8.20
CA GLY A 107 -9.97 8.57 -9.01
C GLY A 107 -9.85 7.41 -10.01
N ASN A 108 -9.37 7.71 -11.21
CA ASN A 108 -9.19 6.70 -12.25
C ASN A 108 -7.81 6.04 -12.12
N VAL A 109 -7.80 4.70 -12.04
CA VAL A 109 -6.57 3.92 -12.04
C VAL A 109 -6.01 3.83 -13.46
N LYS A 110 -4.71 4.06 -13.60
CA LYS A 110 -3.97 3.92 -14.86
C LYS A 110 -2.82 2.94 -14.66
N PHE A 111 -2.88 1.82 -15.36
CA PHE A 111 -1.76 0.90 -15.44
C PHE A 111 -0.79 1.36 -16.54
N GLY A 112 0.49 1.47 -16.21
CA GLY A 112 1.55 1.78 -17.15
C GLY A 112 2.37 0.52 -17.51
N PRO A 113 3.22 0.60 -18.55
CA PRO A 113 4.12 -0.50 -18.89
C PRO A 113 5.11 -0.77 -17.76
N THR A 114 5.18 -2.01 -17.31
CA THR A 114 6.15 -2.45 -16.31
C THR A 114 7.56 -2.45 -16.91
N ALA A 115 8.55 -2.04 -16.12
CA ALA A 115 9.94 -2.22 -16.53
C ALA A 115 10.30 -3.72 -16.59
N GLU A 116 11.18 -4.09 -17.52
CA GLU A 116 11.67 -5.46 -17.60
C GLU A 116 12.32 -5.86 -16.27
N PRO A 117 11.87 -6.94 -15.62
CA PRO A 117 12.49 -7.38 -14.38
C PRO A 117 13.95 -7.72 -14.63
N PRO A 118 14.83 -7.51 -13.64
CA PRO A 118 16.24 -7.86 -13.78
C PRO A 118 16.37 -9.34 -14.11
N SER A 119 17.11 -9.65 -15.18
CA SER A 119 17.44 -11.02 -15.60
C SER A 119 18.16 -11.79 -14.49
N GLU A 120 18.06 -13.12 -14.52
CA GLU A 120 18.62 -14.03 -13.52
C GLU A 120 20.12 -13.77 -13.27
N ASP A 121 20.88 -13.46 -14.32
CA ASP A 121 22.31 -13.19 -14.25
C ASP A 121 22.66 -11.97 -13.39
N LYS A 122 21.69 -11.06 -13.16
CA LYS A 122 21.90 -9.85 -12.36
C LYS A 122 21.85 -10.11 -10.87
N TRP A 123 21.34 -11.25 -10.40
CA TRP A 123 21.32 -11.59 -8.97
C TRP A 123 22.66 -12.14 -8.51
N HIS A 124 23.24 -13.05 -9.29
CA HIS A 124 24.55 -13.63 -8.98
C HIS A 124 25.66 -12.56 -8.87
N THR A 125 26.61 -12.77 -7.98
CA THR A 125 27.85 -12.01 -7.87
C THR A 125 29.03 -12.95 -7.67
N LYS A 126 30.16 -12.64 -8.35
CA LYS A 126 31.43 -13.36 -8.17
C LYS A 126 32.06 -13.09 -6.80
N GLU A 127 31.78 -11.91 -6.25
CA GLU A 127 32.29 -11.44 -4.98
C GLU A 127 31.13 -11.11 -4.03
N GLY A 128 31.19 -11.63 -2.80
CA GLY A 128 30.16 -11.41 -1.77
C GLY A 128 29.05 -12.46 -1.78
N SER A 129 27.86 -12.06 -1.31
CA SER A 129 26.71 -12.95 -1.12
C SER A 129 25.51 -12.47 -1.94
N ASP A 130 25.00 -13.37 -2.79
CA ASP A 130 23.78 -13.15 -3.59
C ASP A 130 22.58 -12.80 -2.68
N VAL A 131 22.47 -13.48 -1.54
CA VAL A 131 21.43 -13.23 -0.52
C VAL A 131 21.57 -11.82 0.04
N CYS A 132 22.78 -11.42 0.47
CA CYS A 132 23.02 -10.08 0.98
C CYS A 132 22.66 -9.01 -0.06
N LYS A 133 23.04 -9.21 -1.33
CA LYS A 133 22.72 -8.30 -2.43
C LYS A 133 21.21 -8.17 -2.63
N ALA A 134 20.47 -9.28 -2.58
CA ALA A 134 19.01 -9.27 -2.73
C ALA A 134 18.30 -8.51 -1.58
N PHE A 135 18.65 -8.79 -0.32
CA PHE A 135 18.06 -8.09 0.83
C PHE A 135 18.43 -6.60 0.87
N VAL A 136 19.67 -6.24 0.51
CA VAL A 136 20.08 -4.83 0.39
C VAL A 136 19.27 -4.12 -0.69
N LYS A 137 19.07 -4.76 -1.84
CA LYS A 137 18.25 -4.20 -2.92
C LYS A 137 16.79 -4.04 -2.50
N TYR A 138 16.21 -5.03 -1.82
CA TYR A 138 14.84 -4.90 -1.35
C TYR A 138 14.68 -3.76 -0.35
N LEU A 139 15.59 -3.64 0.64
CA LEU A 139 15.60 -2.51 1.57
C LEU A 139 15.71 -1.16 0.84
N ALA A 140 16.52 -1.08 -0.22
CA ALA A 140 16.63 0.14 -1.04
C ALA A 140 15.32 0.47 -1.76
N LEU A 141 14.64 -0.53 -2.35
CA LEU A 141 13.33 -0.37 -2.98
C LEU A 141 12.27 0.11 -1.96
N THR A 142 12.24 -0.48 -0.76
CA THR A 142 11.29 -0.04 0.28
C THR A 142 11.57 1.39 0.72
N LYS A 143 12.85 1.79 0.86
CA LYS A 143 13.23 3.17 1.18
C LYS A 143 12.79 4.18 0.11
N VAL A 144 12.92 3.82 -1.17
CA VAL A 144 12.44 4.68 -2.27
C VAL A 144 10.92 4.84 -2.18
N GLY A 145 10.17 3.74 -2.00
CA GLY A 145 8.72 3.78 -1.84
C GLY A 145 8.28 4.63 -0.64
N TYR A 146 8.93 4.45 0.52
CA TYR A 146 8.71 5.26 1.72
C TYR A 146 8.91 6.76 1.45
N ASN A 147 10.03 7.13 0.82
CA ASN A 147 10.33 8.52 0.52
C ASN A 147 9.33 9.14 -0.47
N CYS A 148 8.88 8.39 -1.47
CA CYS A 148 7.85 8.84 -2.40
C CYS A 148 6.52 9.06 -1.69
N ALA A 149 6.07 8.13 -0.85
CA ALA A 149 4.86 8.27 -0.05
C ALA A 149 4.94 9.48 0.91
N HIS A 150 6.09 9.69 1.55
CA HIS A 150 6.31 10.82 2.46
C HIS A 150 6.27 12.18 1.73
N LYS A 151 6.82 12.26 0.52
CA LYS A 151 6.70 13.47 -0.31
C LYS A 151 5.25 13.75 -0.71
N LEU A 152 4.51 12.72 -1.12
CA LEU A 152 3.11 12.84 -1.48
C LEU A 152 2.26 13.24 -0.26
N TYR A 153 2.59 12.75 0.94
CA TYR A 153 1.93 13.15 2.19
C TYR A 153 2.03 14.66 2.39
N GLY A 154 3.22 15.23 2.24
CA GLY A 154 3.41 16.68 2.35
C GLY A 154 2.61 17.49 1.32
N GLN A 155 2.43 16.94 0.11
CA GLN A 155 1.57 17.56 -0.92
C GLN A 155 0.09 17.46 -0.56
N ALA A 156 -0.38 16.30 -0.10
CA ALA A 156 -1.77 16.10 0.32
C ALA A 156 -2.15 17.02 1.49
N VAL A 157 -1.24 17.22 2.46
CA VAL A 157 -1.42 18.19 3.55
C VAL A 157 -1.58 19.61 3.00
N LYS A 158 -0.72 20.04 2.07
CA LYS A 158 -0.81 21.38 1.46
C LYS A 158 -2.11 21.60 0.68
N GLN A 159 -2.64 20.53 0.09
CA GLN A 159 -3.90 20.55 -0.67
C GLN A 159 -5.15 20.37 0.23
N ASN A 160 -4.97 20.23 1.55
CA ASN A 160 -6.05 19.93 2.50
C ASN A 160 -6.85 18.65 2.17
N ASP A 161 -6.21 17.65 1.55
CA ASP A 161 -6.83 16.34 1.28
C ASP A 161 -6.66 15.40 2.48
N ALA A 162 -7.48 15.60 3.51
CA ALA A 162 -7.41 14.84 4.76
C ALA A 162 -7.49 13.31 4.54
N HIS A 163 -8.27 12.87 3.55
CA HIS A 163 -8.50 11.45 3.31
C HIS A 163 -7.27 10.78 2.68
N THR A 164 -6.55 11.50 1.80
CA THR A 164 -5.26 11.05 1.26
C THR A 164 -4.16 11.10 2.32
N VAL A 165 -4.16 12.11 3.19
CA VAL A 165 -3.24 12.20 4.33
C VAL A 165 -3.35 10.94 5.19
N THR A 166 -4.55 10.57 5.65
CA THR A 166 -4.76 9.37 6.47
C THR A 166 -4.33 8.08 5.76
N PHE A 167 -4.63 7.96 4.47
CA PHE A 167 -4.17 6.83 3.67
C PHE A 167 -2.64 6.70 3.66
N LEU A 168 -1.94 7.82 3.42
CA LEU A 168 -0.48 7.83 3.35
C LEU A 168 0.18 7.62 4.70
N GLU A 169 -0.42 8.08 5.80
CA GLU A 169 0.06 7.76 7.15
C GLU A 169 0.13 6.25 7.38
N CYS A 170 -0.90 5.51 6.97
CA CYS A 170 -0.90 4.05 7.04
C CYS A 170 0.22 3.44 6.17
N CYS A 171 0.36 3.89 4.92
CA CYS A 171 1.40 3.38 4.01
C CYS A 171 2.82 3.65 4.55
N ILE A 172 3.06 4.83 5.10
CA ILE A 172 4.36 5.25 5.68
C ILE A 172 4.67 4.41 6.91
N PHE A 173 3.69 4.21 7.80
CA PHE A 173 3.84 3.39 8.99
C PHE A 173 4.22 1.94 8.65
N GLU A 174 3.45 1.29 7.77
CA GLU A 174 3.73 -0.08 7.34
C GLU A 174 5.10 -0.21 6.65
N SER A 175 5.45 0.77 5.81
CA SER A 175 6.77 0.80 5.16
C SER A 175 7.91 0.95 6.17
N GLY A 176 7.71 1.69 7.26
CA GLY A 176 8.67 1.84 8.35
C GLY A 176 8.97 0.52 9.06
N GLU A 177 7.94 -0.28 9.36
CA GLU A 177 8.09 -1.61 9.96
C GLU A 177 8.83 -2.56 9.03
N LYS A 178 8.44 -2.61 7.73
CA LYS A 178 9.17 -3.41 6.71
C LYS A 178 10.64 -3.02 6.62
N MET A 179 10.94 -1.71 6.61
CA MET A 179 12.32 -1.20 6.54
C MET A 179 13.16 -1.63 7.73
N ARG A 180 12.58 -1.64 8.94
CA ARG A 180 13.27 -2.08 10.16
C ARG A 180 13.65 -3.56 10.08
N GLU A 181 12.69 -4.41 9.70
CA GLU A 181 12.93 -5.85 9.58
C GLU A 181 13.99 -6.16 8.52
N LEU A 182 13.87 -5.55 7.33
CA LEU A 182 14.86 -5.69 6.26
C LEU A 182 16.24 -5.18 6.68
N ALA A 183 16.32 -4.09 7.45
CA ALA A 183 17.58 -3.57 7.97
C ALA A 183 18.24 -4.57 8.94
N TRP A 184 17.48 -5.28 9.77
CA TRP A 184 18.01 -6.36 10.59
C TRP A 184 18.61 -7.48 9.74
N PHE A 185 17.89 -7.98 8.73
CA PHE A 185 18.44 -9.01 7.84
C PHE A 185 19.72 -8.56 7.16
N VAL A 186 19.74 -7.34 6.60
CA VAL A 186 20.93 -6.77 5.95
C VAL A 186 22.11 -6.68 6.94
N THR A 187 21.85 -6.32 8.20
CA THR A 187 22.91 -6.20 9.21
C THR A 187 23.55 -7.55 9.51
N HIS A 188 22.75 -8.59 9.72
CA HIS A 188 23.25 -9.95 9.94
C HIS A 188 23.99 -10.49 8.71
N LEU A 189 23.43 -10.32 7.52
CA LEU A 189 24.03 -10.79 6.26
C LEU A 189 25.37 -10.09 5.95
N LYS A 190 25.50 -8.81 6.28
CA LYS A 190 26.78 -8.08 6.16
C LYS A 190 27.81 -8.52 7.20
N ALA A 191 27.39 -8.82 8.43
CA ALA A 191 28.30 -9.23 9.50
C ALA A 191 28.99 -10.56 9.18
N VAL A 192 28.29 -11.49 8.52
CA VAL A 192 28.83 -12.82 8.19
C VAL A 192 29.71 -12.85 6.93
N LYS A 193 29.86 -11.72 6.22
CA LYS A 193 30.78 -11.51 5.07
C LYS A 193 30.84 -12.64 4.02
N GLY A 194 29.75 -13.35 3.80
CA GLY A 194 29.69 -14.43 2.81
C GLY A 194 30.05 -15.83 3.33
N ASP A 195 30.10 -16.03 4.66
CA ASP A 195 30.18 -17.38 5.24
C ASP A 195 29.00 -18.24 4.76
N LYS A 196 29.32 -19.30 4.02
CA LYS A 196 28.35 -20.22 3.42
C LYS A 196 27.52 -20.96 4.48
N HIS A 197 28.13 -21.32 5.62
CA HIS A 197 27.40 -21.99 6.68
C HIS A 197 26.40 -21.05 7.33
N ALA A 198 26.80 -19.80 7.59
CA ALA A 198 25.91 -18.78 8.13
C ALA A 198 24.75 -18.48 7.19
N ILE A 199 25.00 -18.38 5.87
CA ILE A 199 23.95 -18.18 4.86
C ILE A 199 22.97 -19.36 4.85
N LYS A 200 23.48 -20.61 4.91
CA LYS A 200 22.61 -21.80 4.97
C LYS A 200 21.79 -21.85 6.26
N ASN A 201 22.35 -21.39 7.39
CA ASN A 201 21.60 -21.30 8.63
C ASN A 201 20.51 -20.22 8.56
N PHE A 202 20.83 -19.05 7.98
CA PHE A 202 19.88 -17.98 7.74
C PHE A 202 18.71 -18.43 6.85
N ASP A 203 19.00 -19.18 5.78
CA ASP A 203 17.96 -19.76 4.90
C ASP A 203 17.01 -20.70 5.67
N ARG A 204 17.56 -21.58 6.51
CA ARG A 204 16.76 -22.46 7.38
C ARG A 204 15.94 -21.70 8.42
N GLU A 205 16.46 -20.62 8.98
CA GLU A 205 15.72 -19.78 9.93
C GLU A 205 14.53 -19.10 9.26
N LEU A 206 14.67 -18.66 8.02
CA LEU A 206 13.56 -18.13 7.23
C LEU A 206 12.52 -19.23 6.98
N GLU A 207 12.94 -20.43 6.60
CA GLU A 207 12.03 -21.57 6.39
C GLU A 207 11.27 -21.97 7.67
N CYS A 208 11.96 -22.02 8.82
CA CYS A 208 11.36 -22.38 10.11
C CYS A 208 10.38 -21.31 10.64
N LYS A 209 10.73 -20.02 10.50
CA LYS A 209 9.79 -18.91 10.79
C LYS A 209 8.61 -18.89 9.82
N ASN A 210 8.76 -19.49 8.65
CA ASN A 210 7.70 -19.62 7.67
C ASN A 210 6.77 -20.82 7.91
N CYS A 211 7.03 -21.72 8.88
CA CYS A 211 5.99 -22.64 9.36
C CYS A 211 4.84 -21.87 10.06
N CYS A 212 5.15 -20.69 10.64
CA CYS A 212 4.13 -19.75 11.15
C CYS A 212 3.37 -19.03 10.03
N PHE A 213 4.06 -18.73 8.91
CA PHE A 213 3.47 -18.12 7.70
C PHE A 213 2.90 -19.14 6.71
N ALA A 214 3.10 -20.45 6.88
CA ALA A 214 2.49 -21.49 6.04
C ALA A 214 0.98 -21.62 6.31
N LYS A 215 0.47 -21.07 7.42
CA LYS A 215 -0.97 -20.74 7.54
C LYS A 215 -1.43 -19.75 6.46
N ALA A 216 -0.53 -18.96 5.89
CA ALA A 216 -0.77 -18.10 4.75
C ALA A 216 -0.67 -18.82 3.39
N ALA A 217 -0.30 -20.11 3.30
CA ALA A 217 -0.65 -20.88 2.11
C ALA A 217 -2.19 -21.08 1.99
N GLY A 218 -2.92 -20.84 3.08
CA GLY A 218 -4.35 -20.55 3.04
C GLY A 218 -4.71 -19.21 2.37
N VAL A 219 -3.78 -18.31 2.08
CA VAL A 219 -4.03 -17.00 1.43
C VAL A 219 -4.20 -17.12 -0.09
N GLU A 220 -3.73 -18.20 -0.73
CA GLU A 220 -4.21 -18.54 -2.08
C GLU A 220 -5.69 -19.00 -2.07
N ALA A 221 -6.24 -19.37 -0.91
CA ALA A 221 -7.64 -19.77 -0.76
C ALA A 221 -8.52 -18.75 -0.01
N VAL A 222 -7.95 -17.65 0.50
CA VAL A 222 -8.61 -16.78 1.47
C VAL A 222 -8.14 -15.34 1.22
N VAL A 223 -8.73 -14.69 0.21
CA VAL A 223 -9.00 -13.24 0.26
C VAL A 223 -10.38 -13.01 0.90
N PRO A 224 -10.51 -13.04 2.23
CA PRO A 224 -11.56 -12.32 2.91
C PRO A 224 -10.88 -11.13 3.56
N CYS A 225 -11.21 -9.99 2.99
CA CYS A 225 -11.35 -8.74 3.72
C CYS A 225 -11.91 -9.03 5.13
N LYS A 226 -11.07 -8.97 6.17
CA LYS A 226 -11.49 -8.91 7.60
C LYS A 226 -10.48 -8.20 8.52
N LEU A 227 -9.18 -8.16 8.19
CA LEU A 227 -8.19 -7.40 8.98
C LEU A 227 -8.22 -5.88 8.72
N GLN A 228 -8.45 -5.44 7.48
CA GLN A 228 -8.83 -4.03 7.20
C GLN A 228 -10.20 -3.68 7.82
N ILE A 229 -11.13 -4.64 7.89
CA ILE A 229 -12.45 -4.45 8.51
C ILE A 229 -12.33 -4.28 10.03
N GLY A 230 -11.42 -4.98 10.73
CA GLY A 230 -11.30 -4.91 12.19
C GLY A 230 -10.64 -3.63 12.71
N THR A 231 -9.57 -3.18 12.07
CA THR A 231 -8.81 -2.00 12.52
C THR A 231 -9.44 -0.68 12.04
N MET A 232 -10.03 -0.65 10.84
CA MET A 232 -10.82 0.51 10.39
C MET A 232 -12.17 0.60 11.11
N LYS A 233 -12.86 -0.50 11.42
CA LYS A 233 -14.12 -0.41 12.19
C LYS A 233 -13.91 0.10 13.62
N ARG A 234 -12.77 -0.16 14.26
CA ARG A 234 -12.48 0.42 15.59
C ARG A 234 -12.20 1.92 15.53
N LYS A 235 -11.41 2.41 14.55
CA LYS A 235 -11.19 3.85 14.39
C LYS A 235 -12.46 4.58 13.95
N LEU A 236 -13.20 4.03 12.98
CA LEU A 236 -14.44 4.61 12.49
C LEU A 236 -15.54 4.60 13.57
N ALA A 237 -15.64 3.56 14.41
CA ALA A 237 -16.63 3.54 15.50
C ALA A 237 -16.32 4.56 16.60
N THR A 238 -15.05 4.78 16.96
CA THR A 238 -14.70 5.83 17.94
C THR A 238 -14.75 7.23 17.35
N GLU A 239 -14.39 7.42 16.07
CA GLU A 239 -14.42 8.74 15.42
C GLU A 239 -15.84 9.15 15.02
N THR A 240 -16.68 8.23 14.54
CA THR A 240 -18.10 8.55 14.22
C THR A 240 -18.92 8.79 15.49
N PHE A 241 -18.65 8.05 16.58
CA PHE A 241 -19.29 8.27 17.88
C PHE A 241 -18.77 9.55 18.58
N ALA A 242 -17.50 9.92 18.37
CA ALA A 242 -16.94 11.18 18.88
C ALA A 242 -17.35 12.40 18.05
N LEU A 243 -17.50 12.26 16.72
CA LEU A 243 -17.97 13.33 15.82
C LEU A 243 -19.47 13.56 15.94
N SER A 244 -20.29 12.51 16.09
CA SER A 244 -21.74 12.67 16.31
C SER A 244 -22.08 13.34 17.64
N TRP A 245 -21.20 13.27 18.64
CA TRP A 245 -21.43 13.90 19.95
C TRP A 245 -20.88 15.34 20.03
N LYS A 246 -19.86 15.69 19.24
CA LYS A 246 -19.26 17.03 19.22
C LYS A 246 -20.08 18.08 18.46
N PHE A 247 -21.06 17.68 17.65
CA PHE A 247 -22.00 18.60 16.98
C PHE A 247 -23.32 18.80 17.73
N MET A 248 -23.49 18.21 18.93
CA MET A 248 -24.71 18.35 19.75
C MET A 248 -24.50 19.06 21.10
N LYS A 249 -23.29 19.57 21.35
CA LYS A 249 -22.99 20.48 22.46
C LYS A 249 -21.89 21.43 22.02
N ASP A 250 -22.28 22.63 21.62
CA ASP A 250 -22.16 23.81 22.48
C ASP A 250 -22.91 24.98 21.82
N ASP A 251 -23.44 25.87 22.68
CA ASP A 251 -24.35 26.99 22.39
C ASP A 251 -23.80 28.07 21.43
#